data_AF-A0A1B8FEX9-F1
#
_entry.id   AF-A0A1B8FEX9-F1
#
_cell.length_a   1.000
_cell.length_b   1.000
_cell.length_c   1.000
_cell.angle_alpha   90.00
_cell.angle_beta   90.00
_cell.angle_gamma   90.00
#
_symmetry.space_group_name_H-M   'P 1'
#
loop_
_entity.id
_entity.type
_entity.pdbx_description
1 polymer ?
#
loop_
_entity_poly.entity_id
_entity_poly.type
_entity_poly.pdbx_seq_one_letter_code
_entity_poly.pdbx_strand_id
1 'polypeptide(L)'
;MLIVESHIDVPTKADGVEGSMRIFLFHPSIPGYPNAKFPGVALFSEIYQVTGPVARFARSIASAGYIVAAPSSYHDFVPSTPLAYDVPGTELGNSLKAKKTLESYDADSAATIDALLALPTCTGRLGATGMCLGGHLAIRCALDPRISAAVAYFATDLHSATLGANNPDDTLARCKEIKGELVCIHGTLDTHVPPAGRDKIRLKLREAGVVFSWFEVAGAQHAFIRDEMSKGRFDGAVTRVCWGMLEEVFGRVLRTELGERVGGVGEVEHCEPDADYEDSNDTKVDVKRSAYRKTKGTKEFIDPNFAALKAAR
;
A
#
# COMPACT_ATOMS: atom_id res chain seq x y z
N MET A 1 19.97 -0.22 8.37
CA MET A 1 20.30 -0.13 6.93
C MET A 1 20.70 1.30 6.64
N LEU A 2 21.75 1.51 5.85
CA LEU A 2 22.08 2.83 5.33
C LEU A 2 21.22 3.09 4.10
N ILE A 3 20.88 4.35 3.80
CA ILE A 3 20.12 4.70 2.60
C ILE A 3 21.03 5.46 1.65
N VAL A 4 21.09 5.01 0.40
CA VAL A 4 21.73 5.73 -0.71
C VAL A 4 20.62 6.37 -1.52
N GLU A 5 20.62 7.71 -1.56
CA GLU A 5 19.70 8.48 -2.37
C GLU A 5 20.36 8.80 -3.72
N SER A 6 19.66 8.53 -4.80
CA SER A 6 20.08 8.84 -6.16
C SER A 6 18.86 9.17 -7.01
N HIS A 7 19.07 9.38 -8.30
CA HIS A 7 17.98 9.46 -9.26
C HIS A 7 18.43 8.87 -10.60
N ILE A 8 17.44 8.49 -11.39
CA ILE A 8 17.61 8.19 -12.81
C ILE A 8 16.62 9.05 -13.59
N ASP A 9 16.98 9.38 -14.82
CA ASP A 9 16.11 10.06 -15.76
C ASP A 9 15.77 9.06 -16.86
N VAL A 10 14.48 8.73 -17.01
CA VAL A 10 13.99 7.72 -17.95
C VAL A 10 13.28 8.40 -19.12
N PRO A 11 13.46 7.92 -20.36
CA PRO A 11 12.73 8.46 -21.49
C PRO A 11 11.23 8.18 -21.32
N THR A 12 10.41 9.18 -21.59
CA THR A 12 8.95 9.07 -21.58
C THR A 12 8.39 9.44 -22.93
N LYS A 13 7.23 8.86 -23.25
CA LYS A 13 6.44 9.24 -24.41
C LYS A 13 4.98 9.27 -24.01
N ALA A 14 4.42 10.47 -23.93
CA ALA A 14 3.02 10.70 -23.63
C ALA A 14 2.45 11.70 -24.62
N ASP A 15 1.22 11.47 -25.09
CA ASP A 15 0.53 12.37 -26.03
C ASP A 15 1.32 12.70 -27.31
N GLY A 16 2.16 11.77 -27.76
CA GLY A 16 3.03 11.95 -28.92
C GLY A 16 4.26 12.84 -28.69
N VAL A 17 4.50 13.28 -27.46
CA VAL A 17 5.64 14.10 -27.05
C VAL A 17 6.67 13.21 -26.35
N GLU A 18 7.93 13.31 -26.79
CA GLU A 18 9.05 12.68 -26.10
C GLU A 18 9.55 13.58 -24.96
N GLY A 19 9.83 12.98 -23.82
CA GLY A 19 10.27 13.68 -22.62
C GLY A 19 11.23 12.83 -21.78
N SER A 20 11.52 13.32 -20.59
CA SER A 20 12.32 12.62 -19.61
C SER A 20 11.74 12.80 -18.23
N MET A 21 11.47 11.70 -17.53
CA MET A 21 10.95 11.70 -16.17
C MET A 21 12.06 11.36 -15.20
N ARG A 22 12.21 12.20 -14.17
CA ARG A 22 13.09 11.87 -13.04
C ARG A 22 12.40 10.90 -12.09
N ILE A 23 13.07 9.81 -11.78
CA ILE A 23 12.70 8.88 -10.71
C ILE A 23 13.74 9.01 -9.61
N PHE A 24 13.31 9.47 -8.44
CA PHE A 24 14.15 9.51 -7.24
C PHE A 24 14.21 8.11 -6.63
N LEU A 25 15.42 7.63 -6.35
CA LEU A 25 15.68 6.31 -5.81
C LEU A 25 16.18 6.42 -4.37
N PHE A 26 15.55 5.65 -3.47
CA PHE A 26 15.98 5.49 -2.09
C PHE A 26 16.34 4.02 -1.90
N HIS A 27 17.64 3.73 -1.99
CA HIS A 27 18.13 2.36 -2.03
C HIS A 27 18.72 1.96 -0.67
N PRO A 28 18.21 0.88 -0.02
CA PRO A 28 18.82 0.35 1.18
C PRO A 28 20.19 -0.28 0.87
N SER A 29 21.16 -0.02 1.71
CA SER A 29 22.51 -0.59 1.64
C SER A 29 22.87 -1.22 2.98
N ILE A 30 23.47 -2.41 2.91
CA ILE A 30 23.94 -3.17 4.05
C ILE A 30 25.47 -3.32 3.91
N PRO A 31 26.26 -2.74 4.83
CA PRO A 31 27.72 -2.91 4.82
C PRO A 31 28.12 -4.38 4.77
N GLY A 32 29.00 -4.73 3.83
CA GLY A 32 29.45 -6.11 3.60
C GLY A 32 28.56 -6.95 2.67
N TYR A 33 27.41 -6.45 2.23
CA TYR A 33 26.46 -7.17 1.37
C TYR A 33 26.06 -6.35 0.14
N PRO A 34 26.98 -6.11 -0.81
CA PRO A 34 26.72 -5.25 -1.98
C PRO A 34 25.65 -5.80 -2.94
N ASN A 35 25.37 -7.11 -2.86
CA ASN A 35 24.38 -7.80 -3.70
C ASN A 35 23.10 -8.16 -2.92
N ALA A 36 22.87 -7.56 -1.74
CA ALA A 36 21.63 -7.76 -1.00
C ALA A 36 20.43 -7.37 -1.88
N LYS A 37 19.42 -8.23 -1.91
CA LYS A 37 18.22 -8.02 -2.69
C LYS A 37 17.06 -7.56 -1.82
N PHE A 38 16.26 -6.66 -2.36
CA PHE A 38 15.11 -6.06 -1.69
C PHE A 38 13.90 -6.04 -2.62
N PRO A 39 12.67 -6.18 -2.11
CA PRO A 39 11.47 -5.81 -2.86
C PRO A 39 11.47 -4.33 -3.24
N GLY A 40 10.80 -3.99 -4.34
CA GLY A 40 10.64 -2.62 -4.83
C GLY A 40 9.31 -2.00 -4.43
N VAL A 41 9.27 -0.69 -4.26
CA VAL A 41 8.05 0.09 -3.96
C VAL A 41 8.00 1.32 -4.86
N ALA A 42 6.95 1.43 -5.68
CA ALA A 42 6.61 2.66 -6.40
C ALA A 42 5.88 3.62 -5.44
N LEU A 43 6.48 4.79 -5.16
CA LEU A 43 5.92 5.81 -4.27
C LEU A 43 5.44 7.02 -5.06
N PHE A 44 4.13 7.22 -5.14
CA PHE A 44 3.54 8.35 -5.84
C PHE A 44 3.29 9.53 -4.89
N SER A 45 3.69 10.73 -5.32
CA SER A 45 3.56 11.95 -4.52
C SER A 45 2.16 12.55 -4.56
N GLU A 46 1.95 13.52 -3.66
CA GLU A 46 0.84 14.47 -3.74
C GLU A 46 1.02 15.42 -4.96
N ILE A 47 0.17 16.44 -5.06
CA ILE A 47 0.23 17.46 -6.14
C ILE A 47 1.46 18.39 -6.10
N TYR A 48 2.42 18.12 -5.21
CA TYR A 48 3.59 18.99 -4.98
C TYR A 48 4.91 18.36 -5.47
N GLN A 49 4.83 17.24 -6.19
CA GLN A 49 5.98 16.38 -6.55
C GLN A 49 6.68 15.81 -5.30
N VAL A 50 7.93 15.37 -5.43
CA VAL A 50 8.69 14.69 -4.37
C VAL A 50 9.24 15.69 -3.35
N THR A 51 8.37 16.20 -2.49
CA THR A 51 8.71 17.14 -1.41
C THR A 51 9.47 16.47 -0.25
N GLY A 52 9.93 17.28 0.72
CA GLY A 52 10.57 16.82 1.96
C GLY A 52 9.80 15.71 2.70
N PRO A 53 8.49 15.86 2.98
CA PRO A 53 7.66 14.79 3.55
C PRO A 53 7.66 13.51 2.72
N VAL A 54 7.52 13.61 1.39
CA VAL A 54 7.50 12.44 0.49
C VAL A 54 8.86 11.73 0.54
N ALA A 55 9.96 12.47 0.47
CA ALA A 55 11.31 11.91 0.56
C ALA A 55 11.59 11.29 1.94
N ARG A 56 11.09 11.87 3.04
CA ARG A 56 11.16 11.26 4.39
C ARG A 56 10.37 9.95 4.46
N PHE A 57 9.19 9.91 3.86
CA PHE A 57 8.38 8.69 3.77
C PHE A 57 9.10 7.61 2.95
N ALA A 58 9.68 7.99 1.81
CA ALA A 58 10.50 7.10 0.99
C ALA A 58 11.71 6.55 1.76
N ARG A 59 12.44 7.40 2.48
CA ARG A 59 13.54 6.98 3.37
C ARG A 59 13.08 6.01 4.45
N SER A 60 11.88 6.22 5.00
CA SER A 60 11.33 5.34 6.05
C SER A 60 11.03 3.95 5.47
N ILE A 61 10.44 3.89 4.27
CA ILE A 61 10.20 2.63 3.54
C ILE A 61 11.52 1.97 3.20
N ALA A 62 12.50 2.73 2.71
CA ALA A 62 13.82 2.19 2.43
C ALA A 62 14.52 1.66 3.68
N SER A 63 14.34 2.32 4.82
CA SER A 63 14.86 1.89 6.12
C SER A 63 14.19 0.62 6.65
N ALA A 64 13.01 0.25 6.13
CA ALA A 64 12.34 -1.00 6.42
C ALA A 64 12.76 -2.15 5.47
N GLY A 65 13.67 -1.89 4.52
CA GLY A 65 14.26 -2.93 3.65
C GLY A 65 13.59 -3.06 2.28
N TYR A 66 13.18 -1.95 1.69
CA TYR A 66 12.57 -1.88 0.36
C TYR A 66 13.33 -0.89 -0.52
N ILE A 67 13.50 -1.15 -1.82
CA ILE A 67 13.96 -0.11 -2.74
C ILE A 67 12.77 0.77 -3.10
N VAL A 68 12.88 2.09 -2.93
CA VAL A 68 11.77 3.00 -3.26
C VAL A 68 12.11 3.79 -4.51
N ALA A 69 11.18 3.82 -5.47
CA ALA A 69 11.22 4.67 -6.65
C ALA A 69 10.06 5.68 -6.59
N ALA A 70 10.40 6.97 -6.56
CA ALA A 70 9.42 8.06 -6.51
C ALA A 70 9.51 8.90 -7.80
N PRO A 71 8.59 8.72 -8.77
CA PRO A 71 8.60 9.49 -10.02
C PRO A 71 8.14 10.95 -9.81
N SER A 72 8.72 11.88 -10.58
CA SER A 72 8.25 13.27 -10.65
C SER A 72 6.98 13.37 -11.50
N SER A 73 5.82 13.62 -10.88
CA SER A 73 4.51 13.50 -11.52
C SER A 73 4.21 14.49 -12.66
N TYR A 74 4.91 15.62 -12.77
CA TYR A 74 4.62 16.67 -13.76
C TYR A 74 5.79 16.96 -14.69
N HIS A 75 6.64 15.95 -14.92
CA HIS A 75 7.81 16.05 -15.81
C HIS A 75 7.47 16.53 -17.22
N ASP A 76 6.22 16.33 -17.67
CA ASP A 76 5.72 16.80 -18.97
C ASP A 76 5.70 18.34 -19.09
N PHE A 77 5.64 19.04 -17.95
CA PHE A 77 5.33 20.47 -17.91
C PHE A 77 6.35 21.30 -17.14
N VAL A 78 6.94 20.73 -16.08
CA VAL A 78 7.83 21.44 -15.18
C VAL A 78 9.00 20.54 -14.74
N PRO A 79 10.15 21.12 -14.35
CA PRO A 79 11.24 20.35 -13.75
C PRO A 79 10.79 19.58 -12.51
N SER A 80 11.56 18.55 -12.14
CA SER A 80 11.30 17.67 -10.98
C SER A 80 11.44 18.35 -9.60
N THR A 81 11.73 19.64 -9.55
CA THR A 81 11.82 20.43 -8.31
C THR A 81 10.48 20.44 -7.57
N PRO A 82 10.47 20.20 -6.25
CA PRO A 82 9.23 20.19 -5.48
C PRO A 82 8.50 21.53 -5.54
N LEU A 83 7.17 21.49 -5.62
CA LEU A 83 6.34 22.69 -5.52
C LEU A 83 6.19 23.10 -4.05
N ALA A 84 6.09 24.41 -3.80
CA ALA A 84 5.91 24.94 -2.45
C ALA A 84 4.53 24.60 -1.88
N TYR A 85 4.46 24.45 -0.55
CA TYR A 85 3.21 24.27 0.20
C TYR A 85 2.52 25.60 0.49
N ASP A 86 2.35 26.42 -0.54
CA ASP A 86 1.66 27.70 -0.49
C ASP A 86 0.49 27.72 -1.49
N VAL A 87 -0.20 28.85 -1.57
CA VAL A 87 -1.32 29.02 -2.50
C VAL A 87 -0.87 28.86 -3.96
N PRO A 88 0.18 29.55 -4.45
CA PRO A 88 0.67 29.37 -5.82
C PRO A 88 1.06 27.93 -6.17
N GLY A 89 1.79 27.24 -5.29
CA GLY A 89 2.17 25.84 -5.51
C GLY A 89 0.97 24.90 -5.52
N THR A 90 -0.04 25.17 -4.69
CA THR A 90 -1.31 24.41 -4.69
C THR A 90 -2.11 24.64 -5.97
N GLU A 91 -2.20 25.88 -6.45
CA GLU A 91 -2.88 26.23 -7.70
C GLU A 91 -2.17 25.61 -8.91
N LEU A 92 -0.83 25.71 -8.95
CA LEU A 92 -0.02 25.10 -9.99
C LEU A 92 -0.17 23.58 -9.99
N GLY A 93 -0.01 22.91 -8.85
CA GLY A 93 -0.16 21.45 -8.74
C GLY A 93 -1.54 20.97 -9.21
N ASN A 94 -2.62 21.64 -8.81
CA ASN A 94 -3.96 21.31 -9.29
C ASN A 94 -4.13 21.57 -10.80
N SER A 95 -3.57 22.66 -11.32
CA SER A 95 -3.57 22.97 -12.76
C SER A 95 -2.85 21.89 -13.57
N LEU A 96 -1.67 21.44 -13.10
CA LEU A 96 -0.89 20.39 -13.75
C LEU A 96 -1.60 19.03 -13.67
N LYS A 97 -2.17 18.68 -12.50
CA LYS A 97 -3.02 17.48 -12.33
C LYS A 97 -4.16 17.44 -13.34
N ALA A 98 -4.83 18.57 -13.57
CA ALA A 98 -5.95 18.67 -14.49
C ALA A 98 -5.54 18.66 -15.97
N LYS A 99 -4.30 19.07 -16.28
CA LYS A 99 -3.74 19.09 -17.64
C LYS A 99 -3.09 17.78 -18.06
N LYS A 100 -2.50 17.03 -17.12
CA LYS A 100 -1.85 15.74 -17.40
C LYS A 100 -2.89 14.74 -17.87
N THR A 101 -2.58 13.98 -18.91
CA THR A 101 -3.45 12.91 -19.41
C THR A 101 -3.36 11.66 -18.54
N LEU A 102 -4.38 10.82 -18.59
CA LEU A 102 -4.41 9.57 -17.84
C LEU A 102 -3.35 8.59 -18.38
N GLU A 103 -3.18 8.59 -19.69
CA GLU A 103 -2.17 7.82 -20.42
C GLU A 103 -0.75 8.19 -19.99
N SER A 104 -0.49 9.48 -19.74
CA SER A 104 0.80 9.94 -19.21
C SER A 104 1.04 9.41 -17.79
N TYR A 105 0.02 9.37 -16.91
CA TYR A 105 0.15 8.73 -15.60
C TYR A 105 0.42 7.22 -15.69
N ASP A 106 -0.21 6.52 -16.65
CA ASP A 106 0.02 5.10 -16.87
C ASP A 106 1.44 4.82 -17.38
N ALA A 107 1.96 5.66 -18.29
CA ALA A 107 3.33 5.59 -18.77
C ALA A 107 4.34 5.81 -17.64
N ASP A 108 4.09 6.78 -16.74
CA ASP A 108 4.94 7.05 -15.58
C ASP A 108 5.00 5.84 -14.63
N SER A 109 3.84 5.23 -14.37
CA SER A 109 3.73 4.03 -13.53
C SER A 109 4.50 2.86 -14.15
N ALA A 110 4.32 2.59 -15.45
CA ALA A 110 5.02 1.52 -16.16
C ALA A 110 6.54 1.74 -16.14
N ALA A 111 7.01 2.95 -16.45
CA ALA A 111 8.43 3.28 -16.42
C ALA A 111 9.04 3.16 -15.01
N THR A 112 8.26 3.51 -13.97
CA THR A 112 8.70 3.35 -12.57
C THR A 112 8.84 1.87 -12.18
N ILE A 113 7.89 1.03 -12.61
CA ILE A 113 7.94 -0.42 -12.41
C ILE A 113 9.15 -1.02 -13.15
N ASP A 114 9.35 -0.64 -14.41
CA ASP A 114 10.47 -1.13 -15.22
C ASP A 114 11.82 -0.74 -14.62
N ALA A 115 11.94 0.50 -14.13
CA ALA A 115 13.13 0.97 -13.43
C ALA A 115 13.44 0.14 -12.17
N LEU A 116 12.43 -0.21 -11.37
CA LEU A 116 12.61 -1.07 -10.20
C LEU A 116 13.05 -2.49 -10.59
N LEU A 117 12.44 -3.07 -11.63
CA LEU A 117 12.77 -4.44 -12.09
C LEU A 117 14.15 -4.53 -12.77
N ALA A 118 14.63 -3.44 -13.36
CA ALA A 118 15.96 -3.39 -13.97
C ALA A 118 17.11 -3.43 -12.95
N LEU A 119 16.83 -3.15 -11.67
CA LEU A 119 17.86 -3.19 -10.63
C LEU A 119 18.23 -4.65 -10.30
N PRO A 120 19.53 -5.03 -10.35
CA PRO A 120 19.96 -6.39 -10.02
C PRO A 120 19.74 -6.74 -8.54
N THR A 121 19.59 -5.72 -7.70
CA THR A 121 19.25 -5.77 -6.28
C THR A 121 17.75 -5.81 -6.02
N CYS A 122 16.90 -5.79 -7.05
CA CYS A 122 15.47 -6.02 -6.87
C CYS A 122 15.19 -7.53 -6.80
N THR A 123 14.28 -7.94 -5.90
CA THR A 123 13.80 -9.33 -5.82
C THR A 123 12.82 -9.67 -6.94
N GLY A 124 12.31 -8.68 -7.67
CA GLY A 124 11.21 -8.81 -8.62
C GLY A 124 9.82 -8.67 -7.98
N ARG A 125 9.71 -8.66 -6.65
CA ARG A 125 8.45 -8.41 -5.94
C ARG A 125 8.25 -6.91 -5.75
N LEU A 126 7.10 -6.40 -6.18
CA LEU A 126 6.81 -4.97 -6.17
C LEU A 126 5.53 -4.63 -5.41
N GLY A 127 5.56 -3.50 -4.71
CA GLY A 127 4.37 -2.83 -4.19
C GLY A 127 4.24 -1.40 -4.69
N ALA A 128 3.10 -0.78 -4.42
CA ALA A 128 2.84 0.63 -4.71
C ALA A 128 2.27 1.35 -3.49
N THR A 129 2.59 2.62 -3.32
CA THR A 129 2.01 3.43 -2.23
C THR A 129 1.97 4.90 -2.61
N GLY A 130 1.13 5.67 -1.93
CA GLY A 130 1.11 7.12 -2.11
C GLY A 130 -0.01 7.81 -1.36
N MET A 131 0.03 9.15 -1.33
CA MET A 131 -0.89 9.99 -0.58
C MET A 131 -1.62 10.98 -1.49
N CYS A 132 -2.90 11.27 -1.20
CA CYS A 132 -3.72 12.21 -1.98
C CYS A 132 -3.83 11.75 -3.44
N LEU A 133 -3.32 12.54 -4.40
CA LEU A 133 -3.13 12.14 -5.79
C LEU A 133 -2.35 10.82 -5.88
N GLY A 134 -1.26 10.70 -5.11
CA GLY A 134 -0.46 9.48 -5.07
C GLY A 134 -1.20 8.27 -4.53
N GLY A 135 -2.22 8.46 -3.66
CA GLY A 135 -3.05 7.36 -3.18
C GLY A 135 -3.92 6.80 -4.30
N HIS A 136 -4.44 7.66 -5.17
CA HIS A 136 -5.13 7.26 -6.39
C HIS A 136 -4.15 6.55 -7.34
N LEU A 137 -3.01 7.16 -7.63
CA LEU A 137 -2.01 6.58 -8.52
C LEU A 137 -1.48 5.23 -8.02
N ALA A 138 -1.40 5.00 -6.70
CA ALA A 138 -1.03 3.70 -6.14
C ALA A 138 -2.08 2.61 -6.46
N ILE A 139 -3.38 2.93 -6.36
CA ILE A 139 -4.45 1.99 -6.75
C ILE A 139 -4.43 1.76 -8.26
N ARG A 140 -4.20 2.80 -9.05
CA ARG A 140 -4.10 2.68 -10.51
C ARG A 140 -2.88 1.87 -10.95
N CYS A 141 -1.73 2.08 -10.31
CA CYS A 141 -0.51 1.29 -10.49
C CYS A 141 -0.76 -0.20 -10.21
N ALA A 142 -1.62 -0.52 -9.23
CA ALA A 142 -2.00 -1.90 -8.90
C ALA A 142 -2.85 -2.61 -9.98
N LEU A 143 -3.30 -1.90 -11.03
CA LEU A 143 -3.86 -2.52 -12.24
C LEU A 143 -2.80 -3.31 -13.01
N ASP A 144 -1.53 -2.94 -12.88
CA ASP A 144 -0.42 -3.70 -13.45
C ASP A 144 -0.23 -5.01 -12.67
N PRO A 145 -0.27 -6.19 -13.34
CA PRO A 145 -0.20 -7.48 -12.67
C PRO A 145 1.15 -7.74 -11.96
N ARG A 146 2.18 -6.91 -12.20
CA ARG A 146 3.48 -6.98 -11.53
C ARG A 146 3.43 -6.43 -10.10
N ILE A 147 2.41 -5.63 -9.76
CA ILE A 147 2.21 -5.10 -8.41
C ILE A 147 1.46 -6.12 -7.54
N SER A 148 2.12 -6.58 -6.47
CA SER A 148 1.58 -7.59 -5.57
C SER A 148 0.84 -7.00 -4.36
N ALA A 149 1.13 -5.76 -3.99
CA ALA A 149 0.43 -5.07 -2.91
C ALA A 149 0.41 -3.56 -3.13
N ALA A 150 -0.64 -2.86 -2.67
CA ALA A 150 -0.64 -1.41 -2.65
C ALA A 150 -1.28 -0.79 -1.41
N VAL A 151 -0.72 0.32 -0.92
CA VAL A 151 -1.24 1.08 0.22
C VAL A 151 -1.60 2.49 -0.23
N ALA A 152 -2.89 2.82 -0.13
CA ALA A 152 -3.43 4.08 -0.62
C ALA A 152 -3.90 4.95 0.53
N TYR A 153 -3.28 6.11 0.70
CA TYR A 153 -3.64 7.09 1.72
C TYR A 153 -4.52 8.18 1.09
N PHE A 154 -5.78 8.26 1.52
CA PHE A 154 -6.78 9.25 1.15
C PHE A 154 -6.79 9.56 -0.36
N ALA A 155 -7.01 8.52 -1.16
CA ALA A 155 -7.00 8.57 -2.63
C ALA A 155 -8.06 9.56 -3.18
N THR A 156 -7.59 10.77 -3.53
CA THR A 156 -8.47 11.84 -4.03
C THR A 156 -8.91 11.55 -5.46
N ASP A 157 -10.06 12.09 -5.84
CA ASP A 157 -10.61 12.03 -7.20
C ASP A 157 -10.96 10.61 -7.74
N LEU A 158 -10.59 9.54 -7.02
CA LEU A 158 -10.93 8.16 -7.38
C LEU A 158 -12.44 7.92 -7.39
N HIS A 159 -13.13 8.44 -6.37
CA HIS A 159 -14.58 8.30 -6.24
C HIS A 159 -15.36 9.11 -7.31
N SER A 160 -14.80 10.22 -7.78
CA SER A 160 -15.40 11.11 -8.78
C SER A 160 -15.01 10.78 -10.21
N ALA A 161 -14.00 9.93 -10.43
CA ALA A 161 -13.46 9.60 -11.74
C ALA A 161 -12.97 10.85 -12.50
N THR A 162 -12.21 11.71 -11.81
CA THR A 162 -11.75 13.01 -12.34
C THR A 162 -10.24 13.12 -12.47
N LEU A 163 -9.52 12.01 -12.49
CA LEU A 163 -8.10 12.01 -12.81
C LEU A 163 -7.89 12.13 -14.33
N GLY A 164 -6.91 12.94 -14.72
CA GLY A 164 -6.53 13.12 -16.12
C GLY A 164 -7.33 14.20 -16.87
N ALA A 165 -6.72 14.77 -17.91
CA ALA A 165 -7.34 15.76 -18.77
C ALA A 165 -8.62 15.23 -19.43
N ASN A 166 -9.71 16.00 -19.31
CA ASN A 166 -11.07 15.63 -19.71
C ASN A 166 -11.74 14.54 -18.84
N ASN A 167 -11.16 14.23 -17.67
CA ASN A 167 -11.68 13.25 -16.71
C ASN A 167 -11.97 11.85 -17.29
N PRO A 168 -11.04 11.20 -18.02
CA PRO A 168 -11.24 9.88 -18.62
C PRO A 168 -11.03 8.73 -17.62
N ASP A 169 -10.87 9.02 -16.33
CA ASP A 169 -10.48 8.06 -15.31
C ASP A 169 -11.41 6.84 -15.23
N ASP A 170 -10.84 5.69 -15.52
CA ASP A 170 -11.48 4.37 -15.53
C ASP A 170 -11.00 3.47 -14.38
N THR A 171 -10.25 4.01 -13.40
CA THR A 171 -9.58 3.21 -12.36
C THR A 171 -10.56 2.30 -11.61
N LEU A 172 -11.69 2.83 -11.13
CA LEU A 172 -12.71 2.03 -10.42
C LEU A 172 -13.40 1.00 -11.32
N ALA A 173 -13.53 1.26 -12.63
CA ALA A 173 -14.13 0.32 -13.57
C ALA A 173 -13.20 -0.87 -13.87
N ARG A 174 -11.89 -0.65 -13.71
CA ARG A 174 -10.83 -1.63 -14.00
C ARG A 174 -10.31 -2.38 -12.78
N CYS A 175 -10.84 -2.13 -11.58
CA CYS A 175 -10.38 -2.79 -10.35
C CYS A 175 -10.35 -4.34 -10.40
N LYS A 176 -11.13 -4.99 -11.28
CA LYS A 176 -11.08 -6.45 -11.51
C LYS A 176 -9.73 -6.95 -12.07
N GLU A 177 -8.94 -6.05 -12.65
CA GLU A 177 -7.60 -6.34 -13.18
C GLU A 177 -6.58 -6.50 -12.05
N ILE A 178 -6.82 -5.87 -10.89
CA ILE A 178 -5.92 -5.90 -9.73
C ILE A 178 -5.74 -7.34 -9.25
N LYS A 179 -4.49 -7.80 -9.23
CA LYS A 179 -4.09 -9.13 -8.70
C LYS A 179 -3.52 -9.04 -7.29
N GLY A 180 -2.98 -7.89 -6.92
CA GLY A 180 -2.41 -7.62 -5.61
C GLY A 180 -3.44 -7.36 -4.51
N GLU A 181 -2.93 -7.25 -3.28
CA GLU A 181 -3.69 -6.89 -2.09
C GLU A 181 -3.65 -5.38 -1.84
N LEU A 182 -4.79 -4.75 -1.50
CA LEU A 182 -4.86 -3.33 -1.22
C LEU A 182 -5.04 -3.02 0.27
N VAL A 183 -4.52 -1.89 0.72
CA VAL A 183 -4.90 -1.26 1.99
C VAL A 183 -5.32 0.18 1.70
N CYS A 184 -6.58 0.52 1.94
CA CYS A 184 -7.12 1.86 1.73
C CYS A 184 -7.35 2.55 3.09
N ILE A 185 -6.73 3.72 3.27
CA ILE A 185 -6.72 4.45 4.54
C ILE A 185 -7.29 5.86 4.30
N HIS A 186 -8.40 6.18 4.95
CA HIS A 186 -9.09 7.47 4.81
C HIS A 186 -9.30 8.14 6.17
N GLY A 187 -9.47 9.47 6.19
CA GLY A 187 -9.91 10.20 7.38
C GLY A 187 -11.42 10.46 7.35
N THR A 188 -12.12 10.32 8.48
CA THR A 188 -13.58 10.48 8.47
C THR A 188 -14.04 11.91 8.15
N LEU A 189 -13.19 12.91 8.45
CA LEU A 189 -13.43 14.34 8.20
C LEU A 189 -12.75 14.84 6.91
N ASP A 190 -12.23 13.95 6.06
CA ASP A 190 -11.70 14.33 4.76
C ASP A 190 -12.81 14.78 3.81
N THR A 191 -12.78 16.04 3.39
CA THR A 191 -13.75 16.62 2.45
C THR A 191 -13.41 16.35 0.99
N HIS A 192 -12.18 15.95 0.67
CA HIS A 192 -11.78 15.57 -0.69
C HIS A 192 -12.23 14.16 -1.07
N VAL A 193 -12.52 13.31 -0.07
CA VAL A 193 -13.17 12.02 -0.26
C VAL A 193 -14.33 11.93 0.73
N PRO A 194 -15.49 12.54 0.41
CA PRO A 194 -16.64 12.58 1.32
C PRO A 194 -17.17 11.17 1.61
N PRO A 195 -18.02 10.98 2.65
CA PRO A 195 -18.52 9.67 3.04
C PRO A 195 -19.11 8.84 1.88
N ALA A 196 -19.97 9.46 1.04
CA ALA A 196 -20.52 8.80 -0.14
C ALA A 196 -19.45 8.38 -1.16
N GLY A 197 -18.37 9.15 -1.27
CA GLY A 197 -17.23 8.81 -2.12
C GLY A 197 -16.44 7.61 -1.57
N ARG A 198 -16.21 7.57 -0.26
CA ARG A 198 -15.60 6.43 0.45
C ARG A 198 -16.42 5.15 0.28
N ASP A 199 -17.73 5.24 0.45
CA ASP A 199 -18.66 4.13 0.24
C ASP A 199 -18.64 3.61 -1.19
N LYS A 200 -18.60 4.52 -2.18
CA LYS A 200 -18.50 4.15 -3.60
C LYS A 200 -17.21 3.39 -3.91
N ILE A 201 -16.06 3.86 -3.42
CA ILE A 201 -14.77 3.17 -3.61
C ILE A 201 -14.85 1.78 -2.98
N ARG A 202 -15.26 1.69 -1.71
CA ARG A 202 -15.36 0.42 -0.97
C ARG A 202 -16.30 -0.58 -1.65
N LEU A 203 -17.44 -0.13 -2.17
CA LEU A 203 -18.37 -0.96 -2.92
C LEU A 203 -17.73 -1.49 -4.21
N LYS A 204 -17.09 -0.64 -5.00
CA LYS A 204 -16.48 -1.03 -6.28
C LYS A 204 -15.33 -2.03 -6.11
N LEU A 205 -14.51 -1.87 -5.07
CA LEU A 205 -13.48 -2.85 -4.73
C LEU A 205 -14.06 -4.22 -4.37
N ARG A 206 -15.19 -4.25 -3.63
CA ARG A 206 -15.90 -5.51 -3.30
C ARG A 206 -16.52 -6.16 -4.55
N GLU A 207 -17.22 -5.39 -5.38
CA GLU A 207 -17.82 -5.88 -6.63
C GLU A 207 -16.77 -6.45 -7.58
N ALA A 208 -15.57 -5.85 -7.61
CA ALA A 208 -14.44 -6.32 -8.40
C ALA A 208 -13.73 -7.55 -7.81
N GLY A 209 -14.10 -8.00 -6.60
CA GLY A 209 -13.48 -9.14 -5.92
C GLY A 209 -12.04 -8.88 -5.48
N VAL A 210 -11.64 -7.62 -5.31
CA VAL A 210 -10.30 -7.25 -4.85
C VAL A 210 -10.11 -7.68 -3.41
N VAL A 211 -8.92 -8.18 -3.06
CA VAL A 211 -8.56 -8.41 -1.65
C VAL A 211 -8.08 -7.09 -1.08
N PHE A 212 -8.80 -6.56 -0.10
CA PHE A 212 -8.40 -5.29 0.50
C PHE A 212 -8.75 -5.16 1.98
N SER A 213 -7.92 -4.39 2.68
CA SER A 213 -8.20 -3.83 4.00
C SER A 213 -8.69 -2.38 3.87
N TRP A 214 -9.59 -1.97 4.76
CA TRP A 214 -10.20 -0.65 4.76
C TRP A 214 -10.14 -0.03 6.15
N PHE A 215 -9.55 1.16 6.27
CA PHE A 215 -9.44 1.87 7.53
C PHE A 215 -9.90 3.32 7.41
N GLU A 216 -10.80 3.73 8.30
CA GLU A 216 -11.24 5.10 8.43
C GLU A 216 -10.84 5.66 9.79
N VAL A 217 -9.94 6.64 9.79
CA VAL A 217 -9.43 7.28 11.00
C VAL A 217 -10.45 8.29 11.50
N ALA A 218 -10.98 8.02 12.70
CA ALA A 218 -11.90 8.92 13.37
C ALA A 218 -11.27 10.31 13.58
N GLY A 219 -11.97 11.35 13.13
CA GLY A 219 -11.57 12.75 13.32
C GLY A 219 -10.46 13.25 12.40
N ALA A 220 -9.82 12.39 11.60
CA ALA A 220 -8.74 12.82 10.71
C ALA A 220 -9.28 13.57 9.48
N GLN A 221 -8.63 14.69 9.15
CA GLN A 221 -8.82 15.46 7.92
C GLN A 221 -7.82 15.03 6.84
N HIS A 222 -7.96 15.55 5.62
CA HIS A 222 -7.02 15.31 4.54
C HIS A 222 -5.55 15.61 4.90
N ALA A 223 -4.62 14.80 4.41
CA ALA A 223 -3.17 14.91 4.68
C ALA A 223 -2.76 14.74 6.15
N PHE A 224 -3.50 13.95 6.93
CA PHE A 224 -3.24 13.72 8.36
C PHE A 224 -1.91 13.02 8.69
N ILE A 225 -1.26 12.38 7.70
CA ILE A 225 0.08 11.78 7.87
C ILE A 225 1.24 12.67 7.41
N ARG A 226 0.93 13.87 6.89
CA ARG A 226 1.97 14.79 6.42
C ARG A 226 2.50 15.59 7.60
N ASP A 227 3.77 15.39 7.93
CA ASP A 227 4.45 15.99 9.08
C ASP A 227 4.88 17.45 8.86
N GLU A 228 4.72 17.98 7.64
CA GLU A 228 5.10 19.35 7.28
C GLU A 228 3.96 20.07 6.54
N MET A 229 3.76 21.35 6.85
CA MET A 229 2.77 22.21 6.18
C MET A 229 1.37 21.56 6.02
N SER A 230 0.94 20.81 7.03
CA SER A 230 -0.34 20.07 7.04
C SER A 230 -1.53 20.91 7.53
N LYS A 231 -1.32 22.20 7.80
CA LYS A 231 -2.35 23.13 8.33
C LYS A 231 -2.96 22.61 9.65
N GLY A 232 -2.12 22.05 10.52
CA GLY A 232 -2.53 21.54 11.84
C GLY A 232 -3.24 20.19 11.82
N ARG A 233 -3.17 19.44 10.71
CA ARG A 233 -3.87 18.14 10.55
C ARG A 233 -3.01 16.93 10.88
N PHE A 234 -1.70 17.11 11.02
CA PHE A 234 -0.78 16.02 11.30
C PHE A 234 -1.09 15.35 12.64
N ASP A 235 -1.24 14.03 12.61
CA ASP A 235 -1.36 13.19 13.79
C ASP A 235 -0.29 12.10 13.76
N GLY A 236 0.74 12.25 14.60
CA GLY A 236 1.86 11.32 14.66
C GLY A 236 1.48 9.92 15.18
N ALA A 237 0.49 9.81 16.06
CA ALA A 237 0.06 8.53 16.61
C ALA A 237 -0.71 7.74 15.54
N VAL A 238 -1.64 8.39 14.85
CA VAL A 238 -2.34 7.82 13.69
C VAL A 238 -1.35 7.47 12.58
N THR A 239 -0.39 8.34 12.29
CA THR A 239 0.66 8.08 11.28
C THR A 239 1.39 6.77 11.58
N ARG A 240 1.73 6.51 12.84
CA ARG A 240 2.35 5.25 13.27
C ARG A 240 1.44 4.04 13.09
N VAL A 241 0.13 4.17 13.35
CA VAL A 241 -0.83 3.09 13.09
C VAL A 241 -0.89 2.78 11.59
N CYS A 242 -0.97 3.81 10.76
CA CYS A 242 -1.02 3.64 9.31
C CYS A 242 0.30 3.10 8.74
N TRP A 243 1.42 3.42 9.38
CA TRP A 243 2.73 2.82 9.09
C TRP A 243 2.74 1.32 9.36
N GLY A 244 2.22 0.89 10.50
CA GLY A 244 2.12 -0.54 10.84
C GLY A 244 1.28 -1.34 9.83
N MET A 245 0.24 -0.74 9.25
CA MET A 245 -0.54 -1.38 8.17
C MET A 245 0.28 -1.56 6.89
N LEU A 246 1.13 -0.59 6.53
CA LEU A 246 2.04 -0.70 5.41
C LEU A 246 3.10 -1.78 5.64
N GLU A 247 3.72 -1.79 6.83
CA GLU A 247 4.72 -2.80 7.20
C GLU A 247 4.13 -4.21 7.19
N GLU A 248 2.89 -4.38 7.65
CA GLU A 248 2.19 -5.66 7.63
C GLU A 248 2.05 -6.18 6.20
N VAL A 249 1.35 -5.45 5.34
CA VAL A 249 1.02 -5.94 3.99
C VAL A 249 2.28 -6.09 3.14
N PHE A 250 3.21 -5.14 3.20
CA PHE A 250 4.47 -5.25 2.44
C PHE A 250 5.41 -6.29 3.03
N GLY A 251 5.43 -6.50 4.34
CA GLY A 251 6.21 -7.54 4.97
C GLY A 251 5.72 -8.93 4.57
N ARG A 252 4.40 -9.16 4.70
CA ARG A 252 3.79 -10.43 4.34
C ARG A 252 3.84 -10.70 2.84
N VAL A 253 3.45 -9.74 2.00
CA VAL A 253 3.26 -10.00 0.56
C VAL A 253 4.57 -9.88 -0.24
N LEU A 254 5.45 -8.94 0.10
CA LEU A 254 6.64 -8.66 -0.71
C LEU A 254 7.91 -9.32 -0.19
N ARG A 255 7.99 -9.67 1.09
CA ARG A 255 9.20 -10.30 1.67
C ARG A 255 9.05 -11.80 1.90
N THR A 256 7.82 -12.33 1.88
CA THR A 256 7.57 -13.75 2.13
C THR A 256 7.36 -14.50 0.82
N GLU A 257 7.95 -15.68 0.71
CA GLU A 257 7.67 -16.66 -0.34
C GLU A 257 6.30 -17.30 -0.08
N LEU A 258 5.21 -16.65 -0.51
CA LEU A 258 3.84 -17.15 -0.28
C LEU A 258 3.44 -18.35 -1.17
N GLY A 259 4.21 -18.64 -2.22
CA GLY A 259 3.83 -19.61 -3.26
C GLY A 259 2.76 -19.07 -4.21
N GLU A 260 2.24 -19.95 -5.08
CA GLU A 260 1.10 -19.60 -5.94
C GLU A 260 -0.18 -19.44 -5.12
N ARG A 261 -0.96 -18.41 -5.44
CA ARG A 261 -2.27 -18.22 -4.84
C ARG A 261 -3.21 -19.30 -5.37
N VAL A 262 -3.41 -20.36 -4.58
CA VAL A 262 -4.45 -21.36 -4.84
C VAL A 262 -5.81 -20.73 -4.49
N GLY A 263 -6.78 -20.79 -5.40
CA GLY A 263 -8.05 -20.05 -5.31
C GLY A 263 -8.88 -20.36 -4.06
N GLY A 264 -9.71 -19.38 -3.66
CA GLY A 264 -10.74 -19.49 -2.61
C GLY A 264 -10.23 -19.88 -1.23
N VAL A 265 -10.30 -18.98 -0.24
CA VAL A 265 -10.47 -19.46 1.15
C VAL A 265 -11.75 -20.28 1.10
N GLY A 266 -11.69 -21.58 1.43
CA GLY A 266 -12.88 -22.44 1.46
C GLY A 266 -14.03 -21.79 2.22
N GLU A 267 -15.26 -22.27 2.05
CA GLU A 267 -16.43 -21.71 2.74
C GLU A 267 -16.09 -21.45 4.21
N VAL A 268 -16.26 -20.21 4.64
CA VAL A 268 -16.00 -19.83 6.03
C VAL A 268 -17.06 -20.53 6.85
N GLU A 269 -16.68 -21.66 7.47
CA GLU A 269 -17.57 -22.39 8.35
C GLU A 269 -18.04 -21.45 9.47
N HIS A 270 -19.35 -21.32 9.61
CA HIS A 270 -19.93 -20.71 10.78
C HIS A 270 -19.80 -21.72 11.91
N CYS A 271 -18.79 -21.56 12.78
CA CYS A 271 -18.72 -22.36 13.99
C CYS A 271 -19.90 -21.95 14.89
N GLU A 272 -20.98 -22.73 14.87
CA GLU A 272 -21.93 -22.71 15.97
C GLU A 272 -21.21 -23.17 17.24
N PRO A 273 -21.49 -22.56 18.41
CA PRO A 273 -20.95 -23.06 19.66
C PRO A 273 -21.36 -24.54 19.82
N ASP A 274 -20.40 -25.40 20.17
CA ASP A 274 -20.66 -26.81 20.43
C ASP A 274 -21.88 -26.95 21.37
N ALA A 275 -22.91 -27.67 20.94
CA ALA A 275 -24.16 -27.87 21.68
C ALA A 275 -23.99 -28.61 23.04
N ASP A 276 -22.75 -29.02 23.36
CA ASP A 276 -22.42 -29.83 24.53
C ASP A 276 -21.82 -29.02 25.70
N TYR A 277 -21.87 -27.68 25.67
CA TYR A 277 -21.57 -26.90 26.86
C TYR A 277 -22.80 -26.82 27.77
N GLU A 278 -23.08 -27.91 28.50
CA GLU A 278 -23.97 -27.85 29.67
C GLU A 278 -23.29 -27.02 30.77
N ASP A 279 -23.69 -25.75 30.84
CA ASP A 279 -23.37 -24.86 31.94
C ASP A 279 -24.04 -25.38 33.22
N SER A 280 -23.25 -26.01 34.09
CA SER A 280 -23.72 -26.49 35.40
C SER A 280 -23.82 -25.38 36.45
N ASN A 281 -23.74 -24.10 36.06
CA ASN A 281 -23.96 -22.99 36.97
C ASN A 281 -24.99 -22.01 36.42
N ASP A 282 -26.18 -22.08 37.01
CA ASP A 282 -27.23 -21.09 36.95
C ASP A 282 -26.71 -19.70 37.36
N THR A 283 -26.16 -18.92 36.42
CA THR A 283 -26.13 -17.46 36.46
C THR A 283 -25.81 -16.92 35.06
N LYS A 284 -26.84 -16.38 34.40
CA LYS A 284 -26.70 -15.58 33.17
C LYS A 284 -25.75 -14.41 33.40
N VAL A 285 -24.52 -14.51 32.90
CA VAL A 285 -23.72 -13.33 32.55
C VAL A 285 -23.01 -13.60 31.22
N ASP A 286 -23.50 -12.87 30.23
CA ASP A 286 -23.01 -12.79 28.87
C ASP A 286 -21.54 -12.31 28.82
N VAL A 287 -20.88 -12.61 27.70
CA VAL A 287 -19.55 -12.13 27.26
C VAL A 287 -18.32 -12.96 27.69
N LYS A 288 -17.74 -13.72 26.74
CA LYS A 288 -16.45 -13.41 26.07
C LYS A 288 -16.10 -14.44 24.99
N ARG A 289 -16.11 -14.01 23.72
CA ARG A 289 -15.55 -14.74 22.58
C ARG A 289 -14.02 -14.64 22.62
N SER A 290 -13.31 -15.77 22.75
CA SER A 290 -11.88 -15.86 22.43
C SER A 290 -11.65 -16.97 21.41
N ALA A 291 -11.11 -16.60 20.25
CA ALA A 291 -10.82 -17.52 19.16
C ALA A 291 -9.50 -18.25 19.41
N TYR A 292 -9.50 -19.58 19.37
CA TYR A 292 -8.31 -20.40 19.21
C TYR A 292 -8.58 -21.58 18.26
N ARG A 293 -7.61 -21.85 17.38
CA ARG A 293 -7.59 -22.98 16.44
C ARG A 293 -7.13 -24.24 17.19
N LYS A 294 -7.94 -25.30 17.19
CA LYS A 294 -7.51 -26.64 17.62
C LYS A 294 -7.00 -27.40 16.40
N THR A 295 -5.71 -27.65 16.31
CA THR A 295 -5.15 -28.60 15.33
C THR A 295 -5.57 -30.01 15.75
N LYS A 296 -6.36 -30.70 14.92
CA LYS A 296 -6.70 -32.12 15.14
C LYS A 296 -5.42 -32.95 15.04
N GLY A 297 -5.01 -33.52 16.17
CA GLY A 297 -3.93 -34.49 16.24
C GLY A 297 -4.34 -35.83 15.64
N THR A 298 -3.45 -36.41 14.85
CA THR A 298 -3.20 -37.85 14.86
C THR A 298 -2.47 -38.17 16.17
N LYS A 299 -3.15 -38.83 17.10
CA LYS A 299 -2.51 -39.45 18.26
C LYS A 299 -2.11 -40.87 17.88
N GLU A 300 -0.85 -41.06 17.50
CA GLU A 300 -0.13 -42.29 17.80
C GLU A 300 1.11 -41.90 18.59
N PHE A 301 1.13 -42.28 19.87
CA PHE A 301 2.29 -42.13 20.75
C PHE A 301 2.99 -43.48 20.80
N ILE A 302 4.18 -43.57 20.20
CA ILE A 302 5.21 -44.56 20.55
C ILE A 302 6.54 -43.82 20.58
N ASP A 303 7.10 -43.59 21.77
CA ASP A 303 8.54 -43.33 21.94
C ASP A 303 9.10 -44.32 22.99
N PRO A 304 10.19 -45.07 22.69
CA PRO A 304 10.62 -46.25 23.45
C PRO A 304 11.45 -45.99 24.71
N ASN A 305 11.61 -44.75 25.20
CA ASN A 305 12.67 -44.44 26.17
C ASN A 305 12.23 -43.96 27.56
N PHE A 306 11.16 -44.50 28.14
CA PHE A 306 10.85 -44.28 29.57
C PHE A 306 10.19 -45.50 30.24
N ALA A 307 10.95 -46.57 30.40
CA ALA A 307 10.64 -47.64 31.35
C ALA A 307 11.93 -48.25 31.93
N ALA A 308 12.70 -47.42 32.63
CA ALA A 308 13.70 -47.90 33.56
C ALA A 308 13.42 -47.30 34.94
N LEU A 309 13.43 -48.19 35.95
CA LEU A 309 13.44 -47.94 37.41
C LEU A 309 12.08 -47.89 38.14
N LYS A 310 11.59 -49.08 38.49
CA LYS A 310 11.30 -49.57 39.86
C LYS A 310 10.56 -50.93 39.72
N ALA A 311 10.81 -52.02 40.42
CA ALA A 311 11.83 -52.50 41.34
C ALA A 311 11.46 -53.98 41.61
N ALA A 312 12.45 -54.82 41.90
CA ALA A 312 12.35 -56.06 42.71
C ALA A 312 11.47 -57.23 42.19
N ARG A 313 12.10 -58.18 41.48
CA ARG A 313 12.40 -59.56 41.92
C ARG A 313 12.83 -60.41 40.72
#